data_AF-A0A4R0KD84-F1
#
_entry.id   AF-A0A4R0KD84-F1
#
_cell.length_a   1.000
_cell.length_b   1.000
_cell.length_c   1.000
_cell.angle_alpha   90.00
_cell.angle_beta   90.00
_cell.angle_gamma   90.00
#
_symmetry.space_group_name_H-M   'P 1'
#
loop_
_entity.id
_entity.type
_entity.pdbx_description
1 polymer ?
#
loop_
_entity_poly.entity_id
_entity_poly.type
_entity_poly.pdbx_seq_one_letter_code
_entity_poly.pdbx_strand_id
1 'polypeptide(L)'
;MASPSNQLHMVTESAQHAQVTSSGTADSLHGHVTRLSGEVGAVVGTGWHMDQALGFGNAHQSWADGMGKLIAALHKVSADTGAHLNDYMETDMVQAASLNKVQAPMFSGVL
;
A
#
# COMPACT_ATOMS: atom_id res chain seq x y z
N MET A 1 -0.44 15.82 26.78
CA MET A 1 0.42 15.09 25.82
C MET A 1 -0.12 13.68 25.71
N ALA A 2 -0.32 13.15 24.50
CA ALA A 2 -0.79 11.77 24.33
C ALA A 2 0.26 10.80 24.89
N SER A 3 -0.17 9.70 25.53
CA SER A 3 0.77 8.66 25.97
C SER A 3 1.44 8.01 24.75
N PRO A 4 2.67 7.49 24.88
CA PRO A 4 3.35 6.76 23.82
C PRO A 4 2.50 5.62 23.21
N SER A 5 1.70 4.93 24.03
CA SER A 5 0.74 3.90 23.58
C SER A 5 -0.34 4.46 22.66
N ASN A 6 -0.88 5.65 22.96
CA ASN A 6 -1.90 6.29 22.14
C ASN A 6 -1.31 6.81 20.82
N GLN A 7 -0.04 7.25 20.84
CA GLN A 7 0.67 7.67 19.64
C GLN A 7 0.94 6.48 18.70
N LEU A 8 1.39 5.35 19.25
CA LEU A 8 1.59 4.11 18.49
C LEU A 8 0.28 3.60 17.89
N HIS A 9 -0.81 3.60 18.66
CA HIS A 9 -2.11 3.16 18.17
C HIS A 9 -2.59 3.99 16.97
N MET A 10 -2.52 5.32 17.05
CA MET A 10 -2.89 6.19 15.92
C MET A 10 -2.01 5.98 14.68
N VAL A 11 -0.69 5.75 14.87
CA VAL A 11 0.22 5.45 13.76
C VAL A 11 -0.18 4.14 13.09
N THR A 12 -0.46 3.10 13.88
CA THR A 12 -0.94 1.80 13.38
C THR A 12 -2.24 1.92 12.60
N GLU A 13 -3.23 2.65 13.13
CA GLU A 13 -4.51 2.87 12.43
C GLU A 13 -4.34 3.62 11.11
N SER A 14 -3.53 4.69 11.10
CA SER A 14 -3.27 5.46 9.89
C SER A 14 -2.52 4.67 8.83
N ALA A 15 -1.54 3.85 9.24
CA ALA A 15 -0.82 2.94 8.37
C ALA A 15 -1.74 1.86 7.79
N GLN A 16 -2.63 1.27 8.60
CA GLN A 16 -3.58 0.28 8.14
C GLN A 16 -4.60 0.88 7.15
N HIS A 17 -5.06 2.10 7.40
CA HIS A 17 -5.90 2.84 6.46
C HIS A 17 -5.16 3.12 5.14
N ALA A 18 -3.90 3.55 5.20
CA ALA A 18 -3.07 3.78 4.02
C ALA A 18 -2.87 2.49 3.21
N GLN A 19 -2.56 1.37 3.87
CA GLN A 19 -2.39 0.06 3.23
C GLN A 19 -3.63 -0.35 2.42
N VAL A 20 -4.81 -0.29 3.04
CA VAL A 20 -6.09 -0.66 2.41
C VAL A 20 -6.42 0.28 1.27
N THR A 21 -6.27 1.60 1.48
CA THR A 21 -6.56 2.60 0.45
C THR A 21 -5.65 2.45 -0.76
N SER A 22 -4.35 2.25 -0.55
CA SER A 22 -3.38 2.10 -1.63
C SER A 22 -3.62 0.82 -2.44
N SER A 23 -3.90 -0.31 -1.78
CA SER A 23 -4.24 -1.56 -2.47
C SER A 23 -5.53 -1.42 -3.28
N GLY A 24 -6.60 -0.92 -2.66
CA GLY A 24 -7.90 -0.75 -3.35
C GLY A 24 -7.82 0.22 -4.53
N THR A 25 -7.03 1.29 -4.40
CA THR A 25 -6.77 2.23 -5.51
C THR A 25 -6.02 1.54 -6.64
N ALA A 26 -5.00 0.74 -6.34
CA ALA A 26 -4.23 0.01 -7.34
C ALA A 26 -5.10 -0.98 -8.13
N ASP A 27 -5.94 -1.75 -7.43
CA ASP A 27 -6.88 -2.70 -8.05
C ASP A 27 -7.90 -1.99 -8.94
N SER A 28 -8.45 -0.85 -8.48
CA SER A 28 -9.37 -0.04 -9.27
C SER A 28 -8.72 0.52 -10.55
N LEU A 29 -7.50 1.04 -10.43
CA LEU A 29 -6.72 1.52 -11.57
C LEU A 29 -6.41 0.40 -12.56
N HIS A 30 -6.06 -0.80 -12.06
CA HIS A 30 -5.83 -1.97 -12.90
C HIS A 30 -7.08 -2.37 -13.70
N GLY A 31 -8.25 -2.35 -13.06
CA GLY A 31 -9.53 -2.57 -13.73
C GLY A 31 -9.82 -1.55 -14.83
N HIS A 32 -9.58 -0.26 -14.57
CA HIS A 32 -9.75 0.79 -15.58
C HIS A 32 -8.79 0.63 -16.76
N VAL A 33 -7.52 0.28 -16.50
CA VAL A 33 -6.52 0.06 -17.55
C VAL A 33 -6.90 -1.10 -18.46
N THR A 34 -7.33 -2.21 -17.87
CA THR A 34 -7.78 -3.40 -18.61
C THR A 34 -8.98 -3.08 -19.49
N ARG A 35 -9.96 -2.35 -18.94
CA ARG A 35 -11.14 -1.92 -19.69
C ARG A 35 -10.78 -1.02 -20.87
N LEU A 36 -10.00 0.05 -20.63
CA LEU A 36 -9.63 1.00 -21.68
C LEU A 36 -8.84 0.31 -22.80
N SER A 37 -7.95 -0.62 -22.46
CA SER A 37 -7.19 -1.39 -23.44
C SER A 37 -8.09 -2.20 -24.37
N GLY A 38 -9.21 -2.72 -23.87
CA GLY A 38 -10.22 -3.41 -24.68
C GLY A 38 -11.00 -2.47 -25.62
N GLU A 39 -11.22 -1.22 -25.20
CA GLU A 39 -11.95 -0.21 -25.99
C GLU A 39 -11.06 0.43 -27.07
N VAL A 40 -9.76 0.60 -26.82
CA VAL A 40 -8.79 1.22 -27.73
C VAL A 40 -8.71 0.50 -29.09
N GLY A 41 -8.71 -0.83 -29.10
CA GLY A 41 -8.73 -1.62 -30.34
C GLY A 41 -9.97 -1.35 -31.19
N ALA A 42 -11.12 -1.08 -30.57
CA ALA A 42 -12.37 -0.77 -31.27
C ALA A 42 -12.38 0.64 -31.86
N VAL A 43 -11.74 1.61 -31.19
CA VAL A 43 -11.70 3.02 -31.63
C VAL A 43 -10.79 3.21 -32.85
N VAL A 44 -9.64 2.53 -32.89
CA VAL A 44 -8.67 2.67 -33.99
C VAL A 44 -9.20 2.10 -35.32
N GLY A 45 -10.08 1.10 -35.26
CA GLY A 45 -10.55 0.37 -36.46
C GLY A 45 -11.56 1.08 -37.36
N THR A 46 -12.14 2.22 -36.96
CA THR A 46 -13.37 2.74 -37.61
C THR A 46 -13.26 4.09 -38.32
N GLY A 47 -12.07 4.71 -38.41
CA GLY A 47 -11.94 5.95 -39.18
C GLY A 47 -10.67 6.77 -38.97
N TRP A 48 -9.66 6.23 -38.30
CA TRP A 48 -8.41 6.95 -38.06
C TRP A 48 -7.49 6.86 -39.28
N HIS A 49 -6.90 7.98 -39.68
CA HIS A 49 -5.81 7.97 -40.66
C HIS A 49 -4.56 7.31 -40.05
N MET A 50 -3.73 6.68 -40.90
CA MET A 50 -2.63 5.81 -40.46
C MET A 50 -1.67 6.49 -39.47
N ASP A 51 -1.31 7.76 -39.70
CA ASP A 51 -0.43 8.53 -38.79
C ASP A 51 -1.09 8.85 -37.45
N GLN A 52 -2.39 9.13 -37.44
CA GLN A 52 -3.15 9.40 -36.21
C GLN A 52 -3.29 8.13 -35.38
N ALA A 53 -3.58 7.00 -36.03
CA ALA A 53 -3.66 5.69 -35.39
C ALA A 53 -2.33 5.29 -34.74
N LEU A 54 -1.21 5.50 -35.44
CA LEU A 54 0.13 5.26 -34.91
C LEU A 54 0.46 6.17 -33.73
N GLY A 55 0.19 7.48 -33.85
CA GLY A 55 0.41 8.45 -32.77
C GLY A 55 -0.38 8.11 -31.51
N PHE A 56 -1.66 7.75 -31.67
CA PHE A 56 -2.51 7.31 -30.57
C PHE A 56 -2.05 5.98 -29.97
N GLY A 57 -1.68 5.00 -30.79
CA GLY A 57 -1.15 3.72 -30.30
C GLY A 57 0.11 3.91 -29.43
N ASN A 58 1.05 4.74 -29.87
CA ASN A 58 2.25 5.07 -29.11
C ASN A 58 1.92 5.81 -27.80
N ALA A 59 1.00 6.76 -27.84
CA ALA A 59 0.56 7.50 -26.65
C ALA A 59 -0.14 6.57 -25.65
N HIS A 60 -1.01 5.68 -26.12
CA HIS A 60 -1.69 4.69 -25.29
C HIS A 60 -0.71 3.72 -24.65
N GLN A 61 0.30 3.24 -25.40
CA GLN A 61 1.33 2.37 -24.84
C GLN A 61 2.13 3.07 -23.73
N SER A 62 2.56 4.32 -23.96
CA SER A 62 3.27 5.11 -22.95
C SER A 62 2.43 5.34 -21.69
N TRP A 63 1.13 5.62 -21.88
CA TRP A 63 0.18 5.72 -20.79
C TRP A 63 0.04 4.39 -20.03
N ALA A 64 -0.11 3.26 -20.72
CA ALA A 64 -0.26 1.94 -20.11
C ALA A 64 0.98 1.56 -19.29
N ASP A 65 2.18 1.83 -19.81
CA ASP A 65 3.44 1.61 -19.09
C ASP A 65 3.53 2.50 -17.83
N GLY A 66 3.11 3.76 -17.93
CA GLY A 66 3.03 4.69 -16.81
C GLY A 66 2.06 4.22 -15.73
N MET A 67 0.88 3.74 -16.14
CA MET A 67 -0.12 3.16 -15.24
C MET A 67 0.38 1.90 -14.55
N GLY A 68 1.09 1.02 -15.28
CA GLY A 68 1.72 -0.16 -14.70
C GLY A 68 2.71 0.19 -13.59
N LYS A 69 3.54 1.22 -13.80
CA LYS A 69 4.47 1.73 -12.77
C LYS A 69 3.74 2.30 -11.56
N LEU A 70 2.65 3.05 -11.77
CA LEU A 70 1.85 3.60 -10.67
C LEU A 70 1.18 2.50 -9.84
N ILE A 71 0.56 1.51 -10.49
CA ILE A 71 -0.05 0.35 -9.84
C ILE A 71 1.00 -0.41 -9.01
N ALA A 72 2.17 -0.68 -9.60
CA ALA A 72 3.26 -1.33 -8.90
C ALA A 72 3.75 -0.54 -7.68
N ALA A 73 3.85 0.80 -7.80
CA ALA A 73 4.23 1.66 -6.69
C ALA A 73 3.18 1.64 -5.55
N LEU A 74 1.89 1.64 -5.88
CA LEU A 74 0.81 1.57 -4.88
C LEU A 74 0.77 0.21 -4.17
N HIS A 75 0.95 -0.89 -4.89
CA HIS A 75 1.10 -2.22 -4.28
C HIS A 75 2.33 -2.28 -3.38
N LYS A 76 3.45 -1.68 -3.81
CA LYS A 76 4.65 -1.61 -2.98
C LYS A 76 4.39 -0.82 -1.69
N VAL A 77 3.76 0.35 -1.77
CA VAL A 77 3.41 1.14 -0.56
C VAL A 77 2.53 0.32 0.38
N SER A 78 1.55 -0.41 -0.14
CA SER A 78 0.70 -1.30 0.67
C SER A 78 1.52 -2.42 1.34
N ALA A 79 2.40 -3.08 0.59
CA ALA A 79 3.25 -4.16 1.09
C ALA A 79 4.25 -3.67 2.15
N ASP A 80 4.97 -2.58 1.86
CA ASP A 80 5.94 -1.97 2.77
C ASP A 80 5.25 -1.50 4.06
N THR A 81 4.05 -0.91 3.95
CA THR A 81 3.26 -0.49 5.11
C THR A 81 2.82 -1.69 5.95
N GLY A 82 2.37 -2.78 5.33
CA GLY A 82 2.02 -4.01 6.02
C GLY A 82 3.22 -4.66 6.74
N ALA A 83 4.40 -4.63 6.11
CA ALA A 83 5.64 -5.13 6.72
C ALA A 83 6.01 -4.31 7.97
N HIS A 84 6.01 -2.98 7.86
CA HIS A 84 6.31 -2.10 8.99
C HIS A 84 5.30 -2.24 10.15
N LEU A 85 4.02 -2.47 9.86
CA LEU A 85 3.03 -2.77 10.89
C LEU A 85 3.36 -4.04 11.67
N ASN A 86 3.79 -5.11 10.99
CA ASN A 86 4.20 -6.34 11.64
C ASN A 86 5.45 -6.13 12.51
N ASP A 87 6.44 -5.39 12.01
CA ASP A 87 7.66 -5.05 12.76
C ASP A 87 7.34 -4.25 14.04
N TYR A 88 6.40 -3.31 13.96
CA TYR A 88 5.94 -2.54 15.12
C TYR A 88 5.25 -3.44 16.16
N MET A 89 4.38 -4.35 15.73
CA MET A 89 3.73 -5.30 16.63
C MET A 89 4.72 -6.23 17.33
N GLU A 90 5.70 -6.75 16.58
CA GLU A 90 6.75 -7.61 17.16
C GLU A 90 7.61 -6.84 18.17
N THR A 91 8.02 -5.62 17.82
CA THR A 91 8.80 -4.75 18.71
C THR A 91 8.03 -4.45 19.99
N ASP A 92 6.74 -4.15 19.90
CA ASP A 92 5.89 -3.86 21.07
C ASP A 92 5.72 -5.10 21.96
N MET A 93 5.50 -6.28 21.38
CA MET A 93 5.44 -7.55 22.13
C MET A 93 6.75 -7.86 22.87
N VAL A 94 7.89 -7.65 22.22
CA VAL A 94 9.22 -7.86 22.83
C VAL A 94 9.47 -6.87 23.96
N GLN A 95 9.13 -5.59 23.78
CA GLN A 95 9.26 -4.58 24.82
C GLN A 95 8.33 -4.86 26.01
N ALA A 96 7.06 -5.18 25.77
CA ALA A 96 6.12 -5.58 26.82
C ALA A 96 6.61 -6.79 27.62
N ALA A 97 7.15 -7.81 26.93
CA ALA A 97 7.73 -8.99 27.57
C ALA A 97 8.98 -8.64 28.42
N SER A 98 9.80 -7.69 27.98
CA SER A 98 10.97 -7.22 28.74
C SER A 98 10.57 -6.42 30.00
N LEU A 99 9.57 -5.55 29.90
CA LEU A 99 9.08 -4.76 31.03
C LEU A 99 8.45 -5.65 32.11
N ASN A 100 7.67 -6.66 31.72
CA ASN A 100 7.11 -7.65 32.65
C ASN A 100 8.18 -8.45 33.40
N LYS A 101 9.37 -8.67 32.81
CA LYS A 101 10.50 -9.33 33.51
C LYS A 101 11.17 -8.43 34.54
N VAL A 102 11.18 -7.11 34.31
CA VAL A 102 11.79 -6.12 35.23
C VAL A 102 10.84 -5.74 36.36
N GLN A 103 9.53 -5.76 36.11
CA GLN A 103 8.50 -5.29 37.04
C GLN A 103 8.04 -6.33 38.08
N ALA A 104 8.65 -7.52 38.10
CA ALA A 104 8.52 -8.47 39.19
C ALA A 104 9.72 -8.35 40.17
N PRO A 105 9.73 -7.38 41.10
CA PRO A 105 10.64 -7.47 42.23
C PRO A 105 10.17 -8.66 43.08
N MET A 106 10.96 -9.73 43.11
CA MET A 106 10.85 -10.75 44.15
C MET A 106 11.26 -10.12 45.49
N PHE A 107 10.35 -9.39 46.14
CA PHE A 107 10.39 -9.29 47.60
C PHE A 107 9.79 -10.58 48.16
N SER A 108 10.60 -11.63 48.15
CA SER A 108 10.38 -12.77 49.03
C SER A 108 10.61 -12.23 50.45
N GLY A 109 9.50 -11.99 51.15
CA GLY A 109 9.53 -11.62 52.56
C GLY A 109 10.28 -12.69 53.33
N VAL A 110 11.38 -12.28 53.96
CA VAL A 110 12.00 -13.04 55.04
C VAL A 110 11.82 -12.20 56.31
N LEU A 111 11.15 -12.82 57.27
CA LEU A 111 10.84 -12.39 58.63
C LEU A 111 12.10 -12.03 59.42
#